data_AF-A0A3N4JEJ5-F1
#
_entry.id   AF-A0A3N4JEJ5-F1
#
_cell.length_a   1.000
_cell.length_b   1.000
_cell.length_c   1.000
_cell.angle_alpha   90.00
_cell.angle_beta   90.00
_cell.angle_gamma   90.00
#
_symmetry.space_group_name_H-M   'P 1'
#
loop_
_entity.id
_entity.type
_entity.pdbx_description
1 polymer ?
#
loop_
_entity_poly.entity_id
_entity_poly.type
_entity_poly.pdbx_seq_one_letter_code
_entity_poly.pdbx_strand_id
1 'polypeptide(L)'
;MASEQQAMNGSAKPKVSRLVLCFDGTGNKFTGDASDTNIVKIYQLLDRGTKGQYHYYQPGIGTYVTGNSSFTPRLWSRFTNYITQTLDEALGTSFADHVVSGYKFIMRYYTPGDDIYILGFSRGAYTARFLAQMVQTIGLLSRGNEEMLNFAWDTYAKYEQRGTDQDNEAQDFMKKFRNTFCRKDVTIRFLGLFDSVNSVGSFEIPGMRRSFDRISVPPALHVRHAVSIDERRAKFKPALFDDRHGHDIKEVWFPGNHGDVGGGWVPGNDGHLLSDIPLAWMINEMKNLPNVEKPLAWLENAGHICHHDPVQSPHIARTAILGKIHDALGFAKGFSLGNVFGWWIIEWIPIFSRRELEDDKWVSRRIPPNAGEPRDLPSTALIHPSAHVRELENPDYRPRNMNYRSALASGQLAPSKKKESSWRTWQNDIVGKRWNIADVDEEAPLLNGGGHH
;
A
#
# COMPACT_ATOMS: atom_id res chain seq x y z
N MET A 1 22.77 -29.80 -48.46
CA MET A 1 23.51 -28.76 -47.71
C MET A 1 22.76 -27.43 -47.56
N ALA A 2 21.72 -27.11 -48.35
CA ALA A 2 20.93 -25.89 -48.16
C ALA A 2 19.69 -26.04 -47.24
N SER A 3 19.40 -27.27 -46.77
CA SER A 3 18.21 -27.60 -45.96
C SER A 3 18.48 -27.73 -44.46
N GLU A 4 19.75 -27.69 -44.01
CA GLU A 4 20.12 -27.78 -42.59
C GLU A 4 20.40 -26.43 -41.93
N GLN A 5 20.51 -25.34 -42.70
CA GLN A 5 20.79 -23.99 -42.16
C GLN A 5 19.54 -23.20 -41.75
N GLN A 6 18.33 -23.70 -42.02
CA GLN A 6 17.08 -23.04 -41.59
C GLN A 6 16.58 -23.49 -40.19
N ALA A 7 17.26 -24.42 -39.52
CA ALA A 7 16.85 -24.94 -38.21
C ALA A 7 17.45 -24.20 -36.99
N MET A 8 18.30 -23.18 -37.19
CA MET A 8 19.07 -22.55 -36.10
C MET A 8 18.66 -21.12 -35.73
N ASN A 9 17.51 -20.60 -36.20
CA ASN A 9 17.11 -19.21 -35.93
C ASN A 9 15.73 -19.03 -35.28
N GLY A 10 15.24 -20.05 -34.58
CA GLY A 10 14.13 -19.92 -33.65
C GLY A 10 14.65 -19.70 -32.24
N SER A 11 15.19 -18.53 -31.90
CA SER A 11 15.39 -18.23 -30.48
C SER A 11 14.01 -18.18 -29.83
N ALA A 12 13.61 -19.25 -29.14
CA ALA A 12 12.39 -19.26 -28.36
C ALA A 12 12.42 -18.02 -27.47
N LYS A 13 11.38 -17.17 -27.55
CA LYS A 13 11.28 -15.99 -26.69
C LYS A 13 11.49 -16.46 -25.24
N PRO A 14 12.36 -15.79 -24.46
CA PRO A 14 12.58 -16.17 -23.08
C PRO A 14 11.25 -16.20 -22.35
N LYS A 15 11.02 -17.27 -21.58
CA LYS A 15 9.75 -17.49 -20.88
C LYS A 15 9.59 -16.44 -19.78
N VAL A 16 8.65 -15.52 -19.96
CA VAL A 16 8.33 -14.46 -18.99
C VAL A 16 7.90 -15.08 -17.66
N SER A 17 8.62 -14.72 -16.59
CA SER A 17 8.29 -15.05 -15.21
C SER A 17 7.71 -13.84 -14.48
N ARG A 18 7.10 -14.09 -13.32
CA ARG A 18 6.51 -13.05 -12.47
C ARG A 18 7.21 -13.06 -11.13
N LEU A 19 7.65 -11.90 -10.65
CA LEU A 19 8.21 -11.72 -9.32
C LEU A 19 7.22 -10.90 -8.50
N VAL A 20 6.75 -11.44 -7.38
CA VAL A 20 5.79 -10.77 -6.49
C VAL A 20 6.41 -10.56 -5.13
N LEU A 21 6.58 -9.29 -4.73
CA LEU A 21 7.17 -8.90 -3.46
C LEU A 21 6.10 -8.24 -2.59
N CYS A 22 5.99 -8.70 -1.34
CA CYS A 22 4.96 -8.30 -0.38
C CYS A 22 5.63 -7.77 0.91
N PHE A 23 5.42 -6.49 1.21
CA PHE A 23 6.03 -5.78 2.34
C PHE A 23 4.97 -5.39 3.37
N ASP A 24 4.97 -6.03 4.53
CA ASP A 24 3.93 -5.82 5.54
C ASP A 24 4.17 -4.56 6.40
N GLY A 25 3.11 -4.08 7.05
CA GLY A 25 3.17 -3.00 8.02
C GLY A 25 3.82 -3.43 9.34
N THR A 26 4.48 -2.50 10.01
CA THR A 26 5.14 -2.78 11.30
C THR A 26 4.16 -3.12 12.41
N GLY A 27 4.53 -4.09 13.23
CA GLY A 27 3.78 -4.49 14.42
C GLY A 27 2.67 -5.49 14.10
N ASN A 28 2.44 -5.78 12.82
CA ASN A 28 1.50 -6.79 12.38
C ASN A 28 2.17 -8.17 12.48
N LYS A 29 1.58 -9.04 13.28
CA LYS A 29 2.03 -10.43 13.43
C LYS A 29 1.10 -11.33 12.65
N PHE A 30 1.65 -12.36 12.03
CA PHE A 30 0.86 -13.39 11.40
C PHE A 30 0.06 -14.14 12.47
N THR A 31 -1.26 -14.12 12.32
CA THR A 31 -2.22 -14.82 13.21
C THR A 31 -2.79 -16.05 12.54
N GLY A 32 -2.85 -16.06 11.20
CA GLY A 32 -3.47 -17.15 10.43
C GLY A 32 -4.99 -17.08 10.38
N ASP A 33 -5.56 -15.91 10.69
CA ASP A 33 -7.01 -15.67 10.63
C ASP A 33 -7.35 -14.36 9.89
N ALA A 34 -8.63 -14.00 9.90
CA ALA A 34 -9.19 -12.82 9.25
C ALA A 34 -8.51 -11.49 9.62
N SER A 35 -7.86 -11.44 10.79
CA SER A 35 -7.18 -10.26 11.32
C SER A 35 -5.83 -9.98 10.66
N ASP A 36 -5.32 -10.91 9.85
CA ASP A 36 -4.12 -10.68 9.04
C ASP A 36 -4.28 -9.48 8.10
N THR A 37 -3.14 -8.88 7.72
CA THR A 37 -3.15 -7.71 6.83
C THR A 37 -3.53 -8.09 5.42
N ASN A 38 -3.96 -7.10 4.63
CA ASN A 38 -4.25 -7.28 3.22
C ASN A 38 -3.00 -7.76 2.43
N ILE A 39 -1.79 -7.47 2.90
CA ILE A 39 -0.55 -8.00 2.32
C ILE A 39 -0.42 -9.50 2.54
N VAL A 40 -0.66 -9.97 3.76
CA VAL A 40 -0.66 -11.40 4.07
C VAL A 40 -1.79 -12.11 3.31
N LYS A 41 -2.99 -11.54 3.30
CA LYS A 41 -4.14 -12.08 2.56
C LYS A 41 -3.81 -12.23 1.07
N ILE A 42 -3.27 -11.20 0.41
CA ILE A 42 -2.82 -11.31 -0.99
C ILE A 42 -1.76 -12.39 -1.14
N TYR A 43 -0.77 -12.43 -0.25
CA TYR A 43 0.32 -13.42 -0.32
C TYR A 43 -0.20 -14.86 -0.18
N GLN A 44 -1.22 -15.09 0.66
CA GLN A 44 -1.91 -16.38 0.79
C GLN A 44 -2.66 -16.78 -0.48
N LEU A 45 -3.21 -15.81 -1.23
CA LEU A 45 -3.99 -16.07 -2.44
C LEU A 45 -3.15 -16.39 -3.68
N LEU A 46 -1.86 -16.06 -3.66
CA LEU A 46 -0.96 -16.33 -4.79
C LEU A 46 -0.66 -17.83 -4.89
N ASP A 47 -0.77 -18.39 -6.09
CA ASP A 47 -0.33 -19.76 -6.31
C ASP A 47 1.20 -19.83 -6.32
N ARG A 48 1.76 -20.36 -5.24
CA ARG A 48 3.21 -20.53 -5.03
C ARG A 48 3.78 -21.78 -5.69
N GLY A 49 2.95 -22.70 -6.17
CA GLY A 49 3.38 -23.88 -6.93
C GLY A 49 3.57 -23.60 -8.43
N THR A 50 3.02 -22.49 -8.93
CA THR A 50 3.11 -22.15 -10.35
C THR A 50 4.54 -21.88 -10.79
N LYS A 51 5.00 -22.63 -11.81
CA LYS A 51 6.33 -22.44 -12.43
C LYS A 51 6.48 -21.05 -13.07
N GLY A 52 7.60 -20.38 -12.75
CA GLY A 52 7.87 -19.01 -13.23
C GLY A 52 6.98 -17.97 -12.54
N GLN A 53 6.60 -18.20 -11.29
CA GLN A 53 6.10 -17.19 -10.37
C GLN A 53 6.91 -17.30 -9.08
N TYR A 54 7.65 -16.26 -8.74
CA TYR A 54 8.51 -16.20 -7.57
C TYR A 54 7.93 -15.21 -6.56
N HIS A 55 8.01 -15.55 -5.28
CA HIS A 55 7.34 -14.81 -4.22
C HIS A 55 8.32 -14.42 -3.13
N TYR A 56 8.16 -13.21 -2.62
CA TYR A 56 8.92 -12.68 -1.50
C TYR A 56 7.95 -12.04 -0.52
N TYR A 57 8.02 -12.44 0.75
CA TYR A 57 7.30 -11.80 1.83
C TYR A 57 8.30 -11.28 2.85
N GLN A 58 8.13 -10.03 3.27
CA GLN A 58 8.91 -9.43 4.32
C GLN A 58 7.96 -8.92 5.41
N PRO A 59 8.13 -9.38 6.67
CA PRO A 59 7.35 -8.85 7.77
C PRO A 59 7.69 -7.39 8.02
N GLY A 60 6.78 -6.66 8.66
CA GLY A 60 7.03 -5.24 8.95
C GLY A 60 8.22 -5.04 9.88
N ILE A 61 8.90 -3.91 9.73
CA ILE A 61 10.04 -3.48 10.55
C ILE A 61 9.68 -3.62 12.03
N GLY A 62 10.51 -4.29 12.85
CA GLY A 62 10.31 -4.43 14.30
C GLY A 62 9.35 -5.56 14.76
N THR A 63 8.77 -6.35 13.85
CA THR A 63 7.74 -7.36 14.21
C THR A 63 8.28 -8.55 15.03
N TYR A 64 9.53 -8.98 14.78
CA TYR A 64 10.12 -10.19 15.38
C TYR A 64 11.40 -9.96 16.21
N VAL A 65 11.81 -8.70 16.43
CA VAL A 65 12.96 -8.38 17.29
C VAL A 65 12.48 -8.15 18.72
N THR A 66 12.34 -9.23 19.51
CA THR A 66 12.17 -9.16 20.96
C THR A 66 13.40 -9.72 21.67
N GLY A 67 14.29 -8.83 22.10
CA GLY A 67 15.39 -9.12 22.99
C GLY A 67 15.64 -7.97 23.96
N ASN A 68 15.63 -8.32 25.25
CA ASN A 68 16.12 -7.61 26.44
C ASN A 68 15.24 -6.59 27.19
N SER A 69 14.95 -7.03 28.41
CA SER A 69 14.38 -6.39 29.59
C SER A 69 15.15 -5.14 30.03
N SER A 70 14.45 -4.11 30.53
CA SER A 70 14.94 -3.22 31.61
C SER A 70 13.81 -2.39 32.23
N PHE A 71 13.99 -2.11 33.52
CA PHE A 71 13.02 -1.59 34.48
C PHE A 71 12.56 -0.15 34.18
N THR A 72 11.31 0.02 33.73
CA THR A 72 10.57 1.29 33.72
C THR A 72 9.08 1.05 34.05
N PRO A 73 8.33 2.05 34.56
CA PRO A 73 6.96 1.86 35.06
C PRO A 73 6.02 1.24 34.00
N ARG A 74 5.29 0.18 34.40
CA ARG A 74 4.51 -0.74 33.54
C ARG A 74 3.53 -0.10 32.55
N LEU A 75 2.99 1.08 32.84
CA LEU A 75 2.04 1.79 31.98
C LEU A 75 2.72 2.58 30.85
N TRP A 76 3.84 3.23 31.16
CA TRP A 76 4.62 3.99 30.17
C TRP A 76 5.44 3.06 29.27
N SER A 77 5.98 1.96 29.81
CA SER A 77 6.84 1.01 29.07
C SER A 77 6.17 0.37 27.84
N ARG A 78 4.87 0.05 27.89
CA ARG A 78 4.15 -0.54 26.73
C ARG A 78 3.92 0.45 25.60
N PHE A 79 3.65 1.71 25.95
CA PHE A 79 3.40 2.77 24.99
C PHE A 79 4.72 3.29 24.40
N THR A 80 5.75 3.45 25.24
CA THR A 80 7.09 3.74 24.77
C THR A 80 7.60 2.60 23.90
N ASN A 81 7.48 1.31 24.21
CA ASN A 81 8.01 0.25 23.32
C ASN A 81 7.47 0.29 21.87
N TYR A 82 6.25 0.80 21.63
CA TYR A 82 5.70 1.04 20.28
C TYR A 82 6.34 2.26 19.55
N ILE A 83 6.93 3.20 20.31
CA ILE A 83 7.48 4.50 19.87
C ILE A 83 9.02 4.62 20.10
N THR A 84 9.62 3.89 21.03
CA THR A 84 11.03 3.94 21.43
C THR A 84 11.84 2.84 20.76
N GLN A 85 11.22 1.75 20.29
CA GLN A 85 11.85 0.94 19.22
C GLN A 85 12.04 1.76 17.92
N THR A 86 11.52 3.00 17.87
CA THR A 86 11.53 3.85 16.69
C THR A 86 12.45 5.08 16.73
N LEU A 87 13.41 5.15 17.66
CA LEU A 87 14.28 6.34 17.81
C LEU A 87 15.79 6.09 17.87
N ASP A 88 16.26 4.89 17.54
CA ASP A 88 17.70 4.64 17.37
C ASP A 88 18.10 4.70 15.90
N GLU A 89 19.37 4.99 15.62
CA GLU A 89 20.05 4.81 14.33
C GLU A 89 19.76 3.41 13.71
N ALA A 90 19.39 2.43 14.54
CA ALA A 90 18.93 1.09 14.19
C ALA A 90 17.67 1.04 13.30
N LEU A 91 16.80 2.07 13.32
CA LEU A 91 15.64 2.13 12.43
C LEU A 91 16.01 2.50 11.00
N GLY A 92 16.96 3.43 10.84
CA GLY A 92 17.46 3.83 9.53
C GLY A 92 18.18 2.67 8.84
N THR A 93 18.99 1.92 9.60
CA THR A 93 19.64 0.71 9.12
C THR A 93 18.63 -0.40 8.82
N SER A 94 17.65 -0.66 9.71
CA SER A 94 16.62 -1.67 9.47
C SER A 94 15.75 -1.37 8.24
N PHE A 95 15.42 -0.10 7.99
CA PHE A 95 14.72 0.31 6.77
C PHE A 95 15.56 0.05 5.51
N ALA A 96 16.83 0.45 5.53
CA ALA A 96 17.77 0.18 4.43
C ALA A 96 17.88 -1.33 4.16
N ASP A 97 18.04 -2.14 5.21
CA ASP A 97 18.11 -3.60 5.12
C ASP A 97 16.86 -4.19 4.47
N HIS A 98 15.68 -3.64 4.79
CA HIS A 98 14.43 -4.08 4.21
C HIS A 98 14.37 -3.82 2.70
N VAL A 99 14.74 -2.61 2.26
CA VAL A 99 14.81 -2.24 0.83
C VAL A 99 15.86 -3.08 0.10
N VAL A 100 17.08 -3.18 0.65
CA VAL A 100 18.18 -3.95 0.07
C VAL A 100 17.84 -5.44 -0.04
N SER A 101 17.13 -6.01 0.93
CA SER A 101 16.69 -7.41 0.88
C SER A 101 15.70 -7.67 -0.27
N GLY A 102 14.74 -6.76 -0.47
CA GLY A 102 13.83 -6.82 -1.61
C GLY A 102 14.57 -6.66 -2.94
N TYR A 103 15.50 -5.71 -3.02
CA TYR A 103 16.34 -5.49 -4.19
C TYR A 103 17.16 -6.74 -4.53
N LYS A 104 17.77 -7.38 -3.51
CA LYS A 104 18.53 -8.63 -3.64
C LYS A 104 17.67 -9.77 -4.17
N PHE A 105 16.41 -9.87 -3.75
CA PHE A 105 15.47 -10.84 -4.31
C PHE A 105 15.24 -10.61 -5.80
N ILE A 106 14.91 -9.37 -6.21
CA ILE A 106 14.73 -9.02 -7.63
C ILE A 106 16.02 -9.35 -8.41
N MET A 107 17.17 -8.96 -7.87
CA MET A 107 18.48 -9.22 -8.48
C MET A 107 18.71 -10.72 -8.72
N ARG A 108 18.33 -11.59 -7.79
CA ARG A 108 18.57 -13.03 -7.91
C ARG A 108 17.68 -13.72 -8.94
N TYR A 109 16.42 -13.32 -9.01
CA TYR A 109 15.39 -14.05 -9.76
C TYR A 109 15.02 -13.41 -11.10
N TYR A 110 15.25 -12.11 -11.28
CA TYR A 110 14.85 -11.41 -12.50
C TYR A 110 15.61 -11.90 -13.73
N THR A 111 14.88 -12.18 -14.80
CA THR A 111 15.39 -12.38 -16.15
C THR A 111 14.85 -11.25 -17.03
N PRO A 112 15.62 -10.74 -18.02
CA PRO A 112 15.11 -9.70 -18.92
C PRO A 112 13.74 -10.05 -19.51
N GLY A 113 12.77 -9.16 -19.32
CA GLY A 113 11.38 -9.35 -19.74
C GLY A 113 10.43 -9.88 -18.66
N ASP A 114 10.93 -10.24 -17.47
CA ASP A 114 10.08 -10.64 -16.35
C ASP A 114 9.25 -9.49 -15.78
N ASP A 115 8.06 -9.81 -15.29
CA ASP A 115 7.16 -8.84 -14.68
C ASP A 115 7.37 -8.75 -13.16
N ILE A 116 7.66 -7.54 -12.67
CA ILE A 116 7.86 -7.27 -11.24
C ILE A 116 6.62 -6.60 -10.65
N TYR A 117 6.08 -7.20 -9.60
CA TYR A 117 4.96 -6.70 -8.80
C TYR A 117 5.45 -6.44 -7.38
N ILE A 118 5.22 -5.24 -6.87
CA ILE A 118 5.60 -4.83 -5.52
C ILE A 118 4.34 -4.36 -4.79
N LEU A 119 4.10 -4.94 -3.62
CA LEU A 119 2.95 -4.64 -2.77
C LEU A 119 3.43 -4.23 -1.39
N GLY A 120 2.78 -3.25 -0.77
CA GLY A 120 3.07 -2.95 0.63
C GLY A 120 1.95 -2.24 1.39
N PHE A 121 1.98 -2.38 2.71
CA PHE A 121 1.07 -1.70 3.63
C PHE A 121 1.85 -0.82 4.62
N SER A 122 1.38 0.41 4.89
CA SER A 122 1.96 1.29 5.91
C SER A 122 3.44 1.61 5.67
N ARG A 123 4.33 1.32 6.64
CA ARG A 123 5.80 1.35 6.45
C ARG A 123 6.30 0.37 5.40
N GLY A 124 5.63 -0.78 5.22
CA GLY A 124 5.89 -1.70 4.13
C GLY A 124 5.56 -1.09 2.77
N ALA A 125 4.50 -0.29 2.67
CA ALA A 125 4.19 0.48 1.46
C ALA A 125 5.26 1.54 1.16
N TYR A 126 5.79 2.19 2.20
CA TYR A 126 6.92 3.11 2.06
C TYR A 126 8.18 2.38 1.57
N THR A 127 8.50 1.21 2.15
CA THR A 127 9.59 0.33 1.69
C THR A 127 9.41 -0.09 0.23
N ALA A 128 8.20 -0.48 -0.16
CA ALA A 128 7.84 -0.85 -1.53
C ALA A 128 8.09 0.30 -2.53
N ARG A 129 7.73 1.53 -2.16
CA ARG A 129 8.00 2.73 -2.99
C ARG A 129 9.50 2.95 -3.17
N PHE A 130 10.28 2.87 -2.09
CA PHE A 130 11.73 3.07 -2.13
C PHE A 130 12.44 2.00 -2.94
N LEU A 131 12.04 0.74 -2.77
CA LEU A 131 12.56 -0.34 -3.58
C LEU A 131 12.29 -0.09 -5.06
N ALA A 132 11.05 0.29 -5.38
CA ALA A 132 10.67 0.54 -6.76
C ALA A 132 11.46 1.70 -7.38
N GLN A 133 11.61 2.79 -6.63
CA GLN A 133 12.41 3.93 -7.03
C GLN A 133 13.90 3.58 -7.16
N MET A 134 14.49 2.85 -6.21
CA MET A 134 15.88 2.40 -6.28
C MET A 134 16.12 1.62 -7.58
N VAL A 135 15.28 0.63 -7.88
CA VAL A 135 15.39 -0.16 -9.12
C VAL A 135 15.29 0.71 -10.37
N GLN A 136 14.41 1.73 -10.39
CA GLN A 136 14.26 2.63 -11.53
C GLN A 136 15.35 3.69 -11.65
N THR A 137 15.90 4.17 -10.53
CA THR A 137 16.91 5.23 -10.53
C THR A 137 18.31 4.66 -10.75
N ILE A 138 18.81 3.82 -9.83
CA ILE A 138 20.18 3.27 -9.95
C ILE A 138 20.27 2.09 -10.94
N GLY A 139 19.13 1.42 -11.19
CA GLY A 139 19.07 0.21 -12.00
C GLY A 139 19.18 -1.06 -11.15
N LEU A 140 18.99 -2.22 -11.77
CA LEU A 140 19.11 -3.53 -11.14
C LEU A 140 20.47 -4.18 -11.44
N LEU A 141 21.28 -4.44 -10.42
CA LEU A 141 22.60 -5.07 -10.57
C LEU A 141 22.53 -6.44 -11.27
N SER A 142 23.64 -6.81 -11.91
CA SER A 142 23.81 -8.14 -12.49
C SER A 142 23.82 -9.24 -11.42
N ARG A 143 23.31 -10.43 -11.78
CA ARG A 143 23.16 -11.55 -10.84
C ARG A 143 24.55 -12.03 -10.42
N GLY A 144 24.78 -12.23 -9.13
CA GLY A 144 26.08 -12.63 -8.58
C GLY A 144 26.90 -11.47 -8.00
N ASN A 145 26.50 -10.21 -8.23
CA ASN A 145 27.19 -9.03 -7.70
C ASN A 145 26.63 -8.56 -6.34
N GLU A 146 26.25 -9.48 -5.47
CA GLU A 146 25.70 -9.18 -4.13
C GLU A 146 26.60 -8.26 -3.29
N GLU A 147 27.92 -8.33 -3.44
CA GLU A 147 28.87 -7.49 -2.69
C GLU A 147 28.70 -5.99 -3.02
N MET A 148 28.18 -5.67 -4.20
CA MET A 148 27.94 -4.29 -4.65
C MET A 148 26.63 -3.70 -4.09
N LEU A 149 25.81 -4.47 -3.38
CA LEU A 149 24.51 -4.01 -2.89
C LEU A 149 24.63 -2.82 -1.93
N ASN A 150 25.58 -2.86 -1.00
CA ASN A 150 25.79 -1.76 -0.05
C ASN A 150 26.24 -0.49 -0.77
N PHE A 151 27.16 -0.64 -1.74
CA PHE A 151 27.62 0.48 -2.54
C PHE A 151 26.50 1.08 -3.41
N ALA A 152 25.64 0.24 -3.99
CA ALA A 152 24.48 0.68 -4.77
C ALA A 152 23.46 1.42 -3.88
N TRP A 153 23.17 0.91 -2.69
CA TRP A 153 22.31 1.57 -1.71
C TRP A 153 22.88 2.93 -1.31
N ASP A 154 24.14 3.00 -0.89
CA ASP A 154 24.78 4.24 -0.46
C ASP A 154 24.80 5.29 -1.57
N THR A 155 25.05 4.85 -2.80
CA THR A 155 25.03 5.70 -3.99
C THR A 155 23.64 6.28 -4.23
N TYR A 156 22.62 5.43 -4.26
CA TYR A 156 21.22 5.83 -4.44
C TYR A 156 20.77 6.75 -3.31
N ALA A 157 21.01 6.37 -2.06
CA ALA A 157 20.64 7.15 -0.88
C ALA A 157 21.31 8.53 -0.91
N LYS A 158 22.60 8.64 -1.26
CA LYS A 158 23.28 9.94 -1.39
C LYS A 158 22.71 10.78 -2.52
N TYR A 159 22.38 10.17 -3.66
CA TYR A 159 21.79 10.84 -4.81
C TYR A 159 20.43 11.46 -4.47
N GLU A 160 19.51 10.67 -3.92
CA GLU A 160 18.17 11.13 -3.51
C GLU A 160 18.26 12.28 -2.50
N GLN A 161 19.21 12.19 -1.59
CA GLN A 161 19.35 13.18 -0.54
C GLN A 161 19.97 14.52 -1.01
N ARG A 162 20.47 14.62 -2.25
CA ARG A 162 20.87 15.90 -2.88
C ARG A 162 19.66 16.69 -3.40
N GLY A 163 18.51 16.04 -3.62
CA GLY A 163 17.29 16.70 -4.09
C GLY A 163 17.36 17.16 -5.56
N THR A 164 16.53 18.15 -5.93
CA THR A 164 16.36 18.64 -7.30
C THR A 164 17.42 19.63 -7.79
N ASP A 165 18.53 19.78 -7.08
CA ASP A 165 19.63 20.58 -7.60
C ASP A 165 20.09 19.92 -8.91
N GLN A 166 20.22 20.69 -10.01
CA GLN A 166 20.66 20.19 -11.32
C GLN A 166 22.15 19.82 -11.25
N ASP A 167 22.47 18.81 -10.46
CA ASP A 167 23.79 18.22 -10.30
C ASP A 167 24.03 17.27 -11.49
N ASN A 168 24.43 17.87 -12.60
CA ASN A 168 24.73 17.16 -13.84
C ASN A 168 25.81 16.07 -13.62
N GLU A 169 26.75 16.28 -12.69
CA GLU A 169 27.78 15.30 -12.36
C GLU A 169 27.18 14.08 -11.67
N ALA A 170 26.29 14.28 -10.70
CA ALA A 170 25.59 13.18 -10.06
C ALA A 170 24.71 12.40 -11.04
N GLN A 171 24.01 13.09 -11.94
CA GLN A 171 23.20 12.43 -12.98
C GLN A 171 24.07 11.61 -13.95
N ASP A 172 25.20 12.16 -14.40
CA ASP A 172 26.15 11.46 -15.26
C ASP A 172 26.78 10.25 -14.56
N PHE A 173 27.11 10.38 -13.26
CA PHE A 173 27.58 9.26 -12.45
C PHE A 173 26.54 8.14 -12.37
N MET A 174 25.28 8.46 -12.06
CA MET A 174 24.19 7.47 -11.99
C MET A 174 23.98 6.77 -13.33
N LYS A 175 24.06 7.51 -14.45
CA LYS A 175 23.97 6.95 -15.80
C LYS A 175 25.13 5.98 -16.10
N LYS A 176 26.36 6.38 -15.78
CA LYS A 176 27.55 5.53 -15.95
C LYS A 176 27.49 4.28 -15.07
N PHE A 177 27.09 4.43 -13.81
CA PHE A 177 26.91 3.32 -12.87
C PHE A 177 25.89 2.31 -13.44
N ARG A 178 24.71 2.78 -13.84
CA ARG A 178 23.66 1.93 -14.42
C ARG A 178 24.15 1.20 -15.66
N ASN A 179 24.81 1.90 -16.58
CA ASN A 179 25.31 1.30 -17.83
C ASN A 179 26.40 0.25 -17.60
N THR A 180 27.19 0.39 -16.53
CA THR A 180 28.34 -0.47 -16.24
C THR A 180 27.94 -1.72 -15.47
N PHE A 181 27.10 -1.58 -14.43
CA PHE A 181 26.85 -2.65 -13.45
C PHE A 181 25.44 -3.24 -13.52
N CYS A 182 24.48 -2.52 -14.09
CA CYS A 182 23.07 -2.89 -14.05
C CYS A 182 22.57 -3.51 -15.35
N ARG A 183 21.49 -4.29 -15.24
CA ARG A 183 20.76 -4.84 -16.37
C ARG A 183 19.99 -3.74 -17.10
N LYS A 184 19.88 -3.90 -18.42
CA LYS A 184 19.12 -3.00 -19.28
C LYS A 184 17.62 -3.29 -19.17
N ASP A 185 16.82 -2.25 -19.38
CA ASP A 185 15.37 -2.33 -19.59
C ASP A 185 14.60 -3.07 -18.49
N VAL A 186 15.03 -2.90 -17.23
CA VAL A 186 14.31 -3.43 -16.06
C VAL A 186 13.15 -2.49 -15.77
N THR A 187 11.94 -3.02 -15.81
CA THR A 187 10.73 -2.25 -15.55
C THR A 187 9.89 -2.92 -14.47
N ILE A 188 9.31 -2.11 -13.60
CA ILE A 188 8.38 -2.58 -12.58
C ILE A 188 6.99 -2.44 -13.18
N ARG A 189 6.24 -3.54 -13.21
CA ARG A 189 4.92 -3.56 -13.81
C ARG A 189 3.89 -2.93 -12.89
N PHE A 190 3.89 -3.32 -11.63
CA PHE A 190 2.85 -2.91 -10.69
C PHE A 190 3.42 -2.53 -9.32
N LEU A 191 2.96 -1.40 -8.80
CA LEU A 191 3.18 -0.96 -7.44
C LEU A 191 1.82 -0.77 -6.73
N GLY A 192 1.47 -1.68 -5.84
CA GLY A 192 0.23 -1.63 -5.06
C GLY A 192 0.47 -1.25 -3.61
N LEU A 193 -0.16 -0.18 -3.14
CA LEU A 193 0.07 0.39 -1.83
C LEU A 193 -1.24 0.43 -1.04
N PHE A 194 -1.19 -0.03 0.21
CA PHE A 194 -2.22 0.24 1.20
C PHE A 194 -1.68 1.29 2.17
N ASP A 195 -2.35 2.43 2.19
CA ASP A 195 -2.17 3.54 3.13
C ASP A 195 -0.72 3.84 3.50
N SER A 196 0.12 4.10 2.49
CA SER A 196 1.52 4.49 2.66
C SER A 196 1.65 5.73 3.55
N VAL A 197 2.42 5.60 4.64
CA VAL A 197 2.68 6.68 5.60
C VAL A 197 4.18 6.86 5.79
N ASN A 198 4.62 8.11 5.88
CA ASN A 198 6.02 8.43 6.20
C ASN A 198 6.21 8.41 7.73
N SER A 199 6.62 7.28 8.30
CA SER A 199 6.84 7.17 9.76
C SER A 199 8.26 6.81 10.15
N VAL A 200 9.21 6.92 9.22
CA VAL A 200 10.65 6.79 9.54
C VAL A 200 11.13 8.13 10.08
N GLY A 201 10.93 8.34 11.39
CA GLY A 201 11.35 9.57 12.09
C GLY A 201 12.85 9.88 12.01
N SER A 202 13.68 8.93 11.61
CA SER A 202 15.13 9.11 11.39
C SER A 202 15.45 10.08 10.24
N PHE A 203 14.51 10.34 9.32
CA PHE A 203 14.67 11.35 8.26
C PHE A 203 14.04 12.71 8.61
N GLU A 204 13.53 12.89 9.84
CA GLU A 204 12.94 14.15 10.32
C GLU A 204 13.81 14.86 11.37
N ILE A 205 15.05 14.40 11.60
CA ILE A 205 15.99 15.04 12.54
C ILE A 205 16.42 16.41 11.97
N PRO A 206 16.26 17.51 12.73
CA PRO A 206 16.67 18.85 12.29
C PRO A 206 18.13 18.87 11.85
N GLY A 207 18.39 19.31 10.61
CA GLY A 207 19.73 19.37 10.02
C GLY A 207 20.09 18.22 9.08
N MET A 208 19.27 17.16 9.00
CA MET A 208 19.51 16.02 8.13
C MET A 208 18.26 15.63 7.32
N ARG A 209 18.06 16.44 6.27
CA ARG A 209 17.44 16.10 4.98
C ARG A 209 15.92 16.16 4.85
N ARG A 210 15.56 16.46 3.60
CA ARG A 210 14.23 16.82 3.10
C ARG A 210 13.37 15.57 2.97
N SER A 211 12.08 15.72 3.25
CA SER A 211 11.04 14.83 2.74
C SER A 211 11.29 14.55 1.25
N PHE A 212 11.07 13.31 0.82
CA PHE A 212 11.23 12.86 -0.56
C PHE A 212 10.16 13.53 -1.43
N ASP A 213 10.36 14.82 -1.72
CA ASP A 213 9.32 15.72 -2.19
C ASP A 213 8.98 15.51 -3.66
N ARG A 214 9.81 14.80 -4.45
CA ARG A 214 9.58 14.67 -5.90
C ARG A 214 10.07 13.33 -6.44
N ILE A 215 9.13 12.46 -6.75
CA ILE A 215 9.37 11.29 -7.59
C ILE A 215 9.33 11.79 -9.04
N SER A 216 10.50 11.94 -9.67
CA SER A 216 10.65 12.48 -11.03
C SER A 216 10.42 11.44 -12.14
N VAL A 217 10.28 10.17 -11.79
CA VAL A 217 10.03 9.05 -12.72
C VAL A 217 9.02 8.09 -12.06
N PRO A 218 8.01 7.59 -12.79
CA PRO A 218 7.10 6.60 -12.23
C PRO A 218 7.89 5.39 -11.74
N PRO A 219 7.73 4.99 -10.47
CA PRO A 219 8.46 3.84 -9.96
C PRO A 219 7.97 2.52 -10.60
N ALA A 220 6.80 2.54 -11.27
CA ALA A 220 6.22 1.42 -11.97
C ALA A 220 5.33 1.89 -13.13
N LEU A 221 5.02 0.99 -14.08
CA LEU A 221 4.08 1.24 -15.18
C LEU A 221 2.67 1.54 -14.67
N HIS A 222 2.23 0.81 -13.65
CA HIS A 222 0.92 0.94 -13.04
C HIS A 222 1.07 1.08 -11.52
N VAL A 223 0.58 2.19 -10.97
CA VAL A 223 0.60 2.46 -9.52
C VAL A 223 -0.82 2.53 -9.00
N ARG A 224 -1.10 1.80 -7.93
CA ARG A 224 -2.39 1.79 -7.23
C ARG A 224 -2.15 2.03 -5.75
N HIS A 225 -2.84 3.01 -5.19
CA HIS A 225 -2.72 3.33 -3.77
C HIS A 225 -4.11 3.47 -3.16
N ALA A 226 -4.48 2.55 -2.27
CA ALA A 226 -5.65 2.66 -1.43
C ALA A 226 -5.33 3.54 -0.22
N VAL A 227 -6.05 4.65 -0.04
CA VAL A 227 -5.78 5.66 0.98
C VAL A 227 -6.95 5.74 1.96
N SER A 228 -6.67 5.83 3.26
CA SER A 228 -7.70 6.00 4.30
C SER A 228 -8.24 7.43 4.36
N ILE A 229 -9.57 7.57 4.47
CA ILE A 229 -10.27 8.85 4.69
C ILE A 229 -10.27 9.23 6.17
N ASP A 230 -10.57 8.27 7.06
CA ASP A 230 -10.92 8.55 8.46
C ASP A 230 -9.73 8.42 9.44
N GLU A 231 -8.50 8.27 8.94
CA GLU A 231 -7.30 8.32 9.79
C GLU A 231 -7.00 9.76 10.24
N ARG A 232 -6.74 9.93 11.53
CA ARG A 232 -6.64 11.26 12.18
C ARG A 232 -5.30 11.51 12.87
N ARG A 233 -4.46 10.48 13.05
CA ARG A 233 -3.17 10.62 13.74
C ARG A 233 -2.22 11.46 12.89
N ALA A 234 -1.58 12.45 13.50
CA ALA A 234 -0.65 13.37 12.86
C ALA A 234 0.53 12.65 12.17
N LYS A 235 1.00 11.54 12.74
CA LYS A 235 2.09 10.71 12.16
C LYS A 235 1.65 9.79 11.03
N PHE A 236 0.36 9.74 10.73
CA PHE A 236 -0.22 8.88 9.71
C PHE A 236 -0.83 9.72 8.57
N LYS A 237 -0.23 10.87 8.24
CA LYS A 237 -0.58 11.58 7.01
C LYS A 237 -0.09 10.76 5.80
N PRO A 238 -0.90 10.64 4.73
CA PRO A 238 -0.59 9.76 3.62
C PRO A 238 0.55 10.33 2.78
N ALA A 239 1.45 9.45 2.33
CA ALA A 239 2.49 9.79 1.36
C ALA A 239 1.93 9.61 -0.05
N LEU A 240 1.39 10.68 -0.64
CA LEU A 240 0.81 10.67 -1.99
C LEU A 240 1.90 10.83 -3.07
N PHE A 241 1.51 10.69 -4.34
CA PHE A 241 2.33 11.04 -5.50
C PHE A 241 2.01 12.47 -5.97
N ASP A 242 3.04 13.31 -6.05
CA ASP A 242 2.91 14.73 -6.40
C ASP A 242 2.76 14.97 -7.93
N ASP A 243 3.36 14.13 -8.78
CA ASP A 243 3.21 14.21 -10.25
C ASP A 243 2.48 12.98 -10.79
N ARG A 244 1.33 13.22 -11.42
CA ARG A 244 0.46 12.20 -12.02
C ARG A 244 0.38 12.33 -13.56
N HIS A 245 1.00 13.35 -14.15
CA HIS A 245 0.78 13.67 -15.55
C HIS A 245 1.46 12.65 -16.47
N GLY A 246 0.67 12.03 -17.36
CA GLY A 246 1.19 11.05 -18.33
C GLY A 246 1.53 9.68 -17.73
N HIS A 247 1.12 9.41 -16.48
CA HIS A 247 1.44 8.18 -15.76
C HIS A 247 0.16 7.48 -15.27
N ASP A 248 0.13 6.14 -15.30
CA ASP A 248 -1.01 5.37 -14.79
C ASP A 248 -0.92 5.20 -13.26
N ILE A 249 -1.23 6.28 -12.55
CA ILE A 249 -1.30 6.34 -11.09
C ILE A 249 -2.74 6.54 -10.66
N LYS A 250 -3.27 5.64 -9.83
CA LYS A 250 -4.59 5.80 -9.18
C LYS A 250 -4.43 5.79 -7.66
N GLU A 251 -4.73 6.91 -7.03
CA GLU A 251 -4.79 7.06 -5.58
C GLU A 251 -6.26 7.17 -5.18
N VAL A 252 -6.83 6.08 -4.68
CA VAL A 252 -8.26 5.93 -4.40
C VAL A 252 -8.50 5.93 -2.90
N TRP A 253 -9.42 6.78 -2.45
CA TRP A 253 -9.71 7.01 -1.04
C TRP A 253 -10.88 6.16 -0.56
N PHE A 254 -10.66 5.41 0.52
CA PHE A 254 -11.60 4.44 1.10
C PHE A 254 -12.02 4.89 2.51
N PRO A 255 -13.28 4.61 2.90
CA PRO A 255 -13.73 4.83 4.28
C PRO A 255 -12.94 3.96 5.26
N GLY A 256 -12.82 4.44 6.49
CA GLY A 256 -12.09 3.80 7.59
C GLY A 256 -10.71 4.41 7.83
N ASN A 257 -10.09 4.00 8.95
CA ASN A 257 -8.74 4.40 9.33
C ASN A 257 -7.64 3.58 8.60
N HIS A 258 -6.38 3.79 9.01
CA HIS A 258 -5.22 3.09 8.47
C HIS A 258 -5.36 1.55 8.39
N GLY A 259 -5.82 0.91 9.46
CA GLY A 259 -6.02 -0.54 9.52
C GLY A 259 -7.31 -0.98 8.83
N ASP A 260 -8.33 -0.12 8.76
CA ASP A 260 -9.53 -0.39 7.97
C ASP A 260 -9.26 -0.36 6.46
N VAL A 261 -8.11 0.16 6.01
CA VAL A 261 -7.66 0.07 4.61
C VAL A 261 -6.63 -1.04 4.39
N GLY A 262 -5.70 -1.21 5.33
CA GLY A 262 -4.60 -2.19 5.18
C GLY A 262 -4.84 -3.56 5.81
N GLY A 263 -5.91 -3.74 6.57
CA GLY A 263 -6.13 -4.92 7.43
C GLY A 263 -5.39 -4.81 8.77
N GLY A 264 -5.43 -5.88 9.56
CA GLY A 264 -4.86 -5.89 10.93
C GLY A 264 -5.91 -5.84 12.06
N TRP A 265 -7.20 -5.79 11.72
CA TRP A 265 -8.29 -5.72 12.71
C TRP A 265 -8.94 -7.08 12.93
N VAL A 266 -9.27 -7.39 14.18
CA VAL A 266 -10.05 -8.58 14.51
C VAL A 266 -11.48 -8.40 13.98
N PRO A 267 -12.04 -9.38 13.24
CA PRO A 267 -13.39 -9.28 12.71
C PRO A 267 -14.45 -9.19 13.83
N GLY A 268 -15.57 -8.56 13.51
CA GLY A 268 -16.77 -8.60 14.34
C GLY A 268 -17.50 -9.93 14.25
N ASN A 269 -18.69 -9.99 14.85
CA ASN A 269 -19.54 -11.18 14.82
C ASN A 269 -20.04 -11.54 13.41
N ASP A 270 -20.09 -10.55 12.52
CA ASP A 270 -20.43 -10.67 11.10
C ASP A 270 -19.26 -11.22 10.25
N GLY A 271 -18.08 -11.38 10.84
CA GLY A 271 -16.89 -11.91 10.17
C GLY A 271 -16.20 -10.90 9.24
N HIS A 272 -16.91 -9.94 8.66
CA HIS A 272 -16.35 -9.06 7.64
C HIS A 272 -15.65 -7.82 8.18
N LEU A 273 -14.65 -7.36 7.45
CA LEU A 273 -13.83 -6.19 7.78
C LEU A 273 -13.97 -5.13 6.71
N LEU A 274 -13.90 -3.86 7.11
CA LEU A 274 -13.91 -2.75 6.15
C LEU A 274 -12.72 -2.82 5.17
N SER A 275 -11.60 -3.42 5.61
CA SER A 275 -10.39 -3.66 4.81
C SER A 275 -10.56 -4.63 3.66
N ASP A 276 -11.63 -5.39 3.65
CA ASP A 276 -11.92 -6.36 2.59
C ASP A 276 -12.25 -5.62 1.27
N ILE A 277 -12.84 -4.42 1.34
CA ILE A 277 -13.18 -3.60 0.17
C ILE A 277 -11.92 -3.13 -0.59
N PRO A 278 -10.93 -2.46 0.04
CA PRO A 278 -9.70 -2.09 -0.64
C PRO A 278 -8.86 -3.31 -1.04
N LEU A 279 -8.93 -4.43 -0.32
CA LEU A 279 -8.31 -5.70 -0.73
C LEU A 279 -8.85 -6.17 -2.09
N ALA A 280 -10.17 -6.26 -2.20
CA ALA A 280 -10.86 -6.65 -3.43
C ALA A 280 -10.53 -5.70 -4.60
N TRP A 281 -10.51 -4.40 -4.34
CA TRP A 281 -10.13 -3.39 -5.34
C TRP A 281 -8.69 -3.61 -5.85
N MET A 282 -7.72 -3.79 -4.94
CA MET A 282 -6.32 -3.98 -5.31
C MET A 282 -6.12 -5.24 -6.16
N ILE A 283 -6.73 -6.37 -5.76
CA ILE A 283 -6.66 -7.62 -6.53
C ILE A 283 -7.27 -7.44 -7.92
N ASN A 284 -8.40 -6.73 -8.02
CA ASN A 284 -9.05 -6.45 -9.29
C ASN A 284 -8.16 -5.59 -10.22
N GLU A 285 -7.52 -4.54 -9.69
CA GLU A 285 -6.58 -3.73 -10.48
C GLU A 285 -5.36 -4.56 -10.95
N MET A 286 -4.88 -5.50 -10.14
CA MET A 286 -3.77 -6.40 -10.53
C MET A 286 -4.17 -7.40 -11.63
N LYS A 287 -5.40 -7.93 -11.58
CA LYS A 287 -5.89 -8.90 -12.57
C LYS A 287 -6.22 -8.26 -13.91
N ASN A 288 -6.64 -7.00 -13.90
CA ASN A 288 -7.07 -6.26 -15.09
C ASN A 288 -5.96 -5.36 -15.69
N LEU A 289 -4.69 -5.66 -15.41
CA LEU A 289 -3.59 -4.92 -16.02
C LEU A 289 -3.51 -5.17 -17.54
N PRO A 290 -3.33 -4.12 -18.35
CA PRO A 290 -3.17 -4.29 -19.79
C PRO A 290 -1.79 -4.85 -20.15
N ASN A 291 -1.70 -5.44 -21.35
CA ASN A 291 -0.42 -5.86 -21.95
C ASN A 291 0.40 -6.83 -21.07
N VAL A 292 -0.27 -7.74 -20.36
CA VAL A 292 0.36 -8.79 -19.56
C VAL A 292 0.40 -10.08 -20.36
N GLU A 293 1.59 -10.54 -20.76
CA GLU A 293 1.75 -11.80 -21.50
C GLU A 293 1.36 -13.00 -20.64
N LYS A 294 1.72 -12.96 -19.36
CA LYS A 294 1.43 -14.03 -18.40
C LYS A 294 0.85 -13.45 -17.11
N PRO A 295 -0.47 -13.51 -16.90
CA PRO A 295 -1.12 -13.00 -15.69
C PRO A 295 -0.60 -13.68 -14.41
N LEU A 296 -0.74 -13.02 -13.26
CA LEU A 296 -0.48 -13.65 -11.96
C LEU A 296 -1.33 -14.90 -11.79
N ALA A 297 -0.72 -15.96 -11.28
CA ALA A 297 -1.41 -17.19 -10.91
C ALA A 297 -1.89 -17.08 -9.46
N TRP A 298 -3.18 -17.37 -9.28
CA TRP A 298 -3.89 -17.32 -8.01
C TRP A 298 -4.36 -18.74 -7.67
N LEU A 299 -4.52 -19.05 -6.39
CA LEU A 299 -5.07 -20.34 -5.97
C LEU A 299 -6.52 -20.48 -6.47
N GLU A 300 -6.90 -21.67 -6.94
CA GLU A 300 -8.26 -21.96 -7.45
C GLU A 300 -9.33 -21.73 -6.37
N ASN A 301 -9.00 -22.02 -5.10
CA ASN A 301 -9.89 -21.83 -3.94
C ASN A 301 -9.70 -20.48 -3.23
N ALA A 302 -9.08 -19.49 -3.88
CA ALA A 302 -8.79 -18.18 -3.30
C ALA A 302 -10.03 -17.55 -2.63
N GLY A 303 -11.22 -17.67 -3.24
CA GLY A 303 -12.46 -17.18 -2.65
C GLY A 303 -12.82 -17.83 -1.32
N HIS A 304 -12.60 -19.14 -1.17
CA HIS A 304 -12.91 -19.86 0.08
C HIS A 304 -11.88 -19.57 1.19
N ILE A 305 -10.60 -19.40 0.83
CA ILE A 305 -9.51 -19.11 1.79
C ILE A 305 -9.73 -17.76 2.48
N CYS A 306 -10.33 -16.80 1.79
CA CYS A 306 -10.52 -15.48 2.36
C CYS A 306 -11.64 -15.41 3.40
N HIS A 307 -12.68 -16.27 3.41
CA HIS A 307 -13.94 -16.11 4.19
C HIS A 307 -14.61 -14.70 4.14
N HIS A 308 -14.01 -13.76 3.43
CA HIS A 308 -14.13 -12.32 3.57
C HIS A 308 -13.95 -11.63 2.23
N ASP A 309 -14.10 -12.36 1.12
CA ASP A 309 -14.09 -11.73 -0.19
C ASP A 309 -15.44 -11.00 -0.35
N PRO A 310 -15.48 -9.66 -0.18
CA PRO A 310 -16.74 -8.90 -0.12
C PRO A 310 -17.50 -8.94 -1.44
N VAL A 311 -16.80 -9.42 -2.45
CA VAL A 311 -17.09 -9.67 -3.83
C VAL A 311 -18.04 -10.82 -4.09
N GLN A 312 -18.11 -11.79 -3.17
CA GLN A 312 -18.87 -13.03 -3.38
C GLN A 312 -20.37 -12.79 -3.47
N SER A 313 -20.86 -11.77 -2.76
CA SER A 313 -22.24 -11.33 -2.87
C SER A 313 -22.38 -9.84 -2.55
N PRO A 314 -23.38 -9.15 -3.13
CA PRO A 314 -23.71 -7.78 -2.78
C PRO A 314 -23.98 -7.59 -1.28
N HIS A 315 -24.58 -8.60 -0.63
CA HIS A 315 -24.83 -8.56 0.80
C HIS A 315 -23.53 -8.50 1.61
N ILE A 316 -22.55 -9.36 1.28
CA ILE A 316 -21.24 -9.33 1.95
C ILE A 316 -20.53 -8.00 1.69
N ALA A 317 -20.56 -7.50 0.44
CA ALA A 317 -20.01 -6.18 0.12
C ALA A 317 -20.60 -5.10 1.01
N ARG A 318 -21.93 -5.09 1.13
CA ARG A 318 -22.66 -4.13 1.96
C ARG A 318 -22.29 -4.28 3.44
N THR A 319 -22.24 -5.49 3.97
CA THR A 319 -21.81 -5.76 5.36
C THR A 319 -20.40 -5.24 5.62
N ALA A 320 -19.44 -5.52 4.74
CA ALA A 320 -18.08 -4.99 4.83
C ALA A 320 -18.06 -3.45 4.76
N ILE A 321 -18.80 -2.84 3.83
CA ILE A 321 -18.91 -1.37 3.67
C ILE A 321 -19.47 -0.71 4.94
N LEU A 322 -20.42 -1.35 5.62
CA LEU A 322 -21.05 -0.87 6.86
C LEU A 322 -20.30 -1.28 8.12
N GLY A 323 -19.21 -2.03 7.98
CA GLY A 323 -18.37 -2.51 9.07
C GLY A 323 -17.90 -1.40 10.02
N LYS A 324 -17.44 -1.79 11.20
CA LYS A 324 -16.96 -0.85 12.23
C LYS A 324 -15.76 -0.04 11.72
N ILE A 325 -15.83 1.28 11.82
CA ILE A 325 -14.67 2.16 11.66
C ILE A 325 -13.91 2.24 12.98
N HIS A 326 -12.61 2.00 12.90
CA HIS A 326 -11.70 2.10 14.03
C HIS A 326 -11.15 3.53 14.14
N ASP A 327 -10.93 4.04 15.35
CA ASP A 327 -10.37 5.39 15.58
C ASP A 327 -9.37 5.34 16.73
N ALA A 328 -8.12 5.72 16.44
CA ALA A 328 -7.04 5.74 17.41
C ALA A 328 -7.14 6.91 18.42
N LEU A 329 -8.01 7.89 18.17
CA LEU A 329 -8.28 9.04 19.03
C LEU A 329 -9.67 9.00 19.67
N GLY A 330 -10.51 8.03 19.26
CA GLY A 330 -11.86 7.83 19.76
C GLY A 330 -11.94 6.72 20.81
N PHE A 331 -12.60 6.99 21.93
CA PHE A 331 -12.84 5.96 22.95
C PHE A 331 -13.81 4.88 22.44
N ALA A 332 -13.53 3.61 22.79
CA ALA A 332 -14.30 2.42 22.38
C ALA A 332 -14.35 2.15 20.85
N LYS A 333 -13.51 2.83 20.05
CA LYS A 333 -13.39 2.64 18.60
C LYS A 333 -12.29 1.64 18.22
N GLY A 334 -12.15 0.58 19.03
CA GLY A 334 -11.26 -0.57 18.77
C GLY A 334 -9.80 -0.41 19.20
N PHE A 335 -9.45 0.72 19.82
CA PHE A 335 -8.20 0.88 20.56
C PHE A 335 -8.44 0.80 22.07
N SER A 336 -7.44 0.32 22.82
CA SER A 336 -7.48 0.35 24.28
C SER A 336 -7.44 1.79 24.80
N LEU A 337 -7.98 2.03 26.01
CA LEU A 337 -8.00 3.37 26.62
C LEU A 337 -6.59 3.99 26.73
N GLY A 338 -5.60 3.17 27.10
CA GLY A 338 -4.20 3.61 27.20
C GLY A 338 -3.62 4.02 25.84
N ASN A 339 -3.97 3.31 24.77
CA ASN A 339 -3.53 3.66 23.41
C ASN A 339 -4.14 4.99 22.96
N VAL A 340 -5.45 5.19 23.19
CA VAL A 340 -6.13 6.44 22.84
C VAL A 340 -5.51 7.63 23.58
N PHE A 341 -5.29 7.50 24.88
CA PHE A 341 -4.64 8.54 25.68
C PHE A 341 -3.22 8.86 25.20
N GLY A 342 -2.43 7.83 24.91
CA GLY A 342 -1.08 8.01 24.40
C GLY A 342 -1.03 8.70 23.03
N TRP A 343 -1.95 8.38 22.12
CA TRP A 343 -2.04 9.10 20.84
C TRP A 343 -2.42 10.56 21.03
N TRP A 344 -3.36 10.87 21.93
CA TRP A 344 -3.68 12.25 22.28
C TRP A 344 -2.48 13.03 22.80
N ILE A 345 -1.59 12.42 23.59
CA ILE A 345 -0.33 13.07 24.00
C ILE A 345 0.49 13.47 22.77
N ILE A 346 0.64 12.59 21.79
CA ILE A 346 1.42 12.86 20.57
C ILE A 346 0.78 13.98 19.74
N GLU A 347 -0.56 14.03 19.66
CA GLU A 347 -1.28 15.07 18.92
C GLU A 347 -1.01 16.49 19.43
N TRP A 348 -0.65 16.64 20.71
CA TRP A 348 -0.33 17.92 21.34
C TRP A 348 1.16 18.27 21.34
N ILE A 349 2.04 17.35 20.92
CA ILE A 349 3.48 17.55 20.92
C ILE A 349 3.95 18.06 19.53
N PRO A 350 4.34 19.34 19.39
CA PRO A 350 4.74 19.93 18.11
C PRO A 350 6.20 19.59 17.75
N ILE A 351 6.64 18.36 17.95
CA ILE A 351 8.00 17.92 17.60
C ILE A 351 8.06 17.51 16.12
N PHE A 352 7.00 16.87 15.62
CA PHE A 352 6.95 16.31 14.28
C PHE A 352 6.36 17.31 13.30
N SER A 353 7.00 17.46 12.14
CA SER A 353 6.37 18.11 10.99
C SER A 353 5.27 17.22 10.43
N ARG A 354 4.23 17.85 9.88
CA ARG A 354 3.17 17.16 9.14
C ARG A 354 2.88 17.91 7.85
N ARG A 355 2.46 17.19 6.81
CA ARG A 355 1.96 17.81 5.58
C ARG A 355 0.47 18.10 5.73
N GLU A 356 0.10 19.33 5.44
CA GLU A 356 -1.27 19.82 5.36
C GLU A 356 -1.51 20.41 3.97
N LEU A 357 -2.76 20.44 3.54
CA LEU A 357 -3.13 20.96 2.23
C LEU A 357 -3.60 22.40 2.33
N GLU A 358 -2.97 23.30 1.57
CA GLU A 358 -3.36 24.70 1.42
C GLU A 358 -3.44 25.03 -0.05
N ASP A 359 -4.62 25.46 -0.54
CA ASP A 359 -4.87 25.76 -1.96
C ASP A 359 -4.39 24.63 -2.91
N ASP A 360 -4.71 23.38 -2.56
CA ASP A 360 -4.28 22.15 -3.25
C ASP A 360 -2.74 21.94 -3.32
N LYS A 361 -1.98 22.65 -2.47
CA LYS A 361 -0.53 22.47 -2.32
C LYS A 361 -0.20 21.95 -0.93
N TRP A 362 0.63 20.91 -0.89
CA TRP A 362 1.08 20.32 0.36
C TRP A 362 2.15 21.18 1.03
N VAL A 363 1.85 21.72 2.21
CA VAL A 363 2.73 22.55 3.03
C VAL A 363 3.13 21.79 4.30
N SER A 364 4.41 21.89 4.69
CA SER A 364 4.88 21.32 5.95
C SER A 364 4.58 22.28 7.11
N ARG A 365 3.75 21.83 8.06
CA ARG A 365 3.42 22.56 9.29
C ARG A 365 3.88 21.82 10.53
N ARG A 366 4.18 22.59 11.57
CA ARG A 366 4.50 22.07 12.93
C ARG A 366 3.57 22.66 13.99
N ILE A 367 3.17 23.91 13.80
CA ILE A 367 2.28 24.66 14.68
C ILE A 367 1.13 25.23 13.83
N PRO A 368 -0.13 25.24 14.31
CA PRO A 368 -0.61 24.69 15.59
C PRO A 368 -0.50 23.16 15.65
N PRO A 369 -0.72 22.49 16.80
CA PRO A 369 -0.80 21.02 16.86
C PRO A 369 -1.96 20.49 16.00
N ASN A 370 -1.87 19.22 15.54
CA ASN A 370 -2.91 18.61 14.69
C ASN A 370 -4.22 18.39 15.46
N ALA A 371 -4.19 18.19 16.77
CA ALA A 371 -5.37 18.07 17.64
C ALA A 371 -6.43 17.06 17.15
N GLY A 372 -6.00 16.01 16.44
CA GLY A 372 -6.88 15.01 15.86
C GLY A 372 -7.71 15.50 14.68
N GLU A 373 -7.27 16.53 13.97
CA GLU A 373 -7.87 16.95 12.70
C GLU A 373 -7.82 15.80 11.66
N PRO A 374 -8.87 15.65 10.83
CA PRO A 374 -8.90 14.66 9.76
C PRO A 374 -7.75 14.85 8.74
N ARG A 375 -7.61 13.90 7.81
CA ARG A 375 -6.75 14.08 6.64
C ARG A 375 -7.32 15.14 5.70
N ASP A 376 -6.44 15.90 5.09
CA ASP A 376 -6.79 16.73 3.96
C ASP A 376 -6.87 15.88 2.69
N LEU A 377 -7.89 16.15 1.86
CA LEU A 377 -8.04 15.52 0.56
C LEU A 377 -7.75 16.57 -0.53
N PRO A 378 -6.98 16.23 -1.57
CA PRO A 378 -6.92 17.04 -2.77
C PRO A 378 -8.30 17.22 -3.38
N SER A 379 -8.59 18.38 -3.98
CA SER A 379 -9.86 18.63 -4.68
C SER A 379 -10.14 17.66 -5.83
N THR A 380 -9.08 17.01 -6.35
CA THR A 380 -9.10 16.00 -7.41
C THR A 380 -9.04 14.56 -6.88
N ALA A 381 -9.19 14.34 -5.58
CA ALA A 381 -9.13 13.02 -4.97
C ALA A 381 -10.19 12.08 -5.54
N LEU A 382 -9.79 10.84 -5.87
CA LEU A 382 -10.70 9.81 -6.33
C LEU A 382 -11.31 9.10 -5.12
N ILE A 383 -12.57 9.37 -4.81
CA ILE A 383 -13.26 8.72 -3.70
C ILE A 383 -13.88 7.40 -4.16
N HIS A 384 -13.62 6.32 -3.44
CA HIS A 384 -14.24 5.04 -3.74
C HIS A 384 -15.76 5.08 -3.46
N PRO A 385 -16.62 4.47 -4.31
CA PRO A 385 -18.07 4.48 -4.12
C PRO A 385 -18.55 3.95 -2.76
N SER A 386 -17.77 3.09 -2.09
CA SER A 386 -18.11 2.61 -0.74
C SER A 386 -18.27 3.73 0.29
N ALA A 387 -17.54 4.84 0.16
CA ALA A 387 -17.71 5.98 1.05
C ALA A 387 -19.11 6.60 0.87
N HIS A 388 -19.57 6.75 -0.37
CA HIS A 388 -20.89 7.30 -0.68
C HIS A 388 -22.02 6.37 -0.24
N VAL A 389 -21.91 5.06 -0.51
CA VAL A 389 -22.88 4.06 -0.03
C VAL A 389 -22.99 4.12 1.50
N ARG A 390 -21.86 4.20 2.19
CA ARG A 390 -21.83 4.34 3.63
C ARG A 390 -22.49 5.63 4.12
N GLU A 391 -22.32 6.76 3.45
CA GLU A 391 -22.99 8.02 3.82
C GLU A 391 -24.52 7.93 3.69
N LEU A 392 -25.02 7.23 2.66
CA LEU A 392 -26.45 7.04 2.43
C LEU A 392 -27.08 6.13 3.49
N GLU A 393 -26.40 5.04 3.84
CA GLU A 393 -26.97 3.99 4.69
C GLU A 393 -26.63 4.13 6.18
N ASN A 394 -25.52 4.81 6.50
CA ASN A 394 -25.14 5.10 7.87
C ASN A 394 -25.28 6.61 8.15
N PRO A 395 -26.32 7.03 8.91
CA PRO A 395 -26.55 8.44 9.20
C PRO A 395 -25.42 9.09 10.01
N ASP A 396 -24.64 8.30 10.76
CA ASP A 396 -23.54 8.78 11.59
C ASP A 396 -22.23 8.98 10.81
N TYR A 397 -22.13 8.43 9.60
CA TYR A 397 -20.93 8.56 8.77
C TYR A 397 -20.97 9.87 7.97
N ARG A 398 -20.30 10.90 8.48
CA ARG A 398 -20.18 12.21 7.82
C ARG A 398 -18.71 12.66 7.81
N PRO A 399 -17.92 12.28 6.80
CA PRO A 399 -16.52 12.68 6.69
C PRO A 399 -16.39 14.21 6.75
N ARG A 400 -15.54 14.68 7.65
CA ARG A 400 -15.29 16.13 7.89
C ARG A 400 -14.05 16.63 7.18
N ASN A 401 -13.42 15.79 6.36
CA ASN A 401 -12.18 16.10 5.69
C ASN A 401 -12.33 17.30 4.76
N MET A 402 -11.29 18.12 4.70
CA MET A 402 -11.21 19.23 3.75
C MET A 402 -11.36 18.70 2.32
N ASN A 403 -12.12 19.43 1.49
CA ASN A 403 -12.44 19.11 0.09
C ASN A 403 -13.17 17.79 -0.17
N TYR A 404 -13.57 17.01 0.83
CA TYR A 404 -14.29 15.74 0.59
C TYR A 404 -15.51 15.91 -0.33
N ARG A 405 -16.33 16.94 -0.08
CA ARG A 405 -17.50 17.27 -0.91
C ARG A 405 -17.10 17.72 -2.33
N SER A 406 -16.05 18.51 -2.45
CA SER A 406 -15.52 18.96 -3.74
C SER A 406 -14.96 17.80 -4.57
N ALA A 407 -14.24 16.87 -3.92
CA ALA A 407 -13.68 15.67 -4.54
C ALA A 407 -14.77 14.71 -5.03
N LEU A 408 -15.85 14.53 -4.25
CA LEU A 408 -17.02 13.78 -4.70
C LEU A 408 -17.67 14.39 -5.95
N ALA A 409 -17.73 15.73 -6.03
CA ALA A 409 -18.32 16.44 -7.16
C ALA A 409 -17.40 16.45 -8.40
N SER A 410 -16.08 16.61 -8.20
CA SER A 410 -15.08 16.67 -9.27
C SER A 410 -14.81 15.29 -9.89
N GLY A 411 -14.81 14.23 -9.08
CA GLY A 411 -14.72 12.85 -9.54
C GLY A 411 -15.93 12.37 -10.37
N GLN A 412 -17.00 13.17 -10.44
CA GLN A 412 -18.23 12.89 -11.19
C GLN A 412 -18.43 13.77 -12.45
N LEU A 413 -17.47 14.62 -12.84
CA LEU A 413 -17.56 15.41 -14.08
C LEU A 413 -17.31 14.54 -15.35
N ALA A 414 -18.38 13.83 -15.71
CA ALA A 414 -18.85 13.32 -17.01
C ALA A 414 -18.00 12.31 -17.83
N PRO A 415 -18.65 11.20 -18.26
CA PRO A 415 -19.31 11.29 -19.56
C PRO A 415 -20.78 10.81 -19.56
N SER A 416 -21.65 11.72 -20.02
CA SER A 416 -23.05 11.52 -20.44
C SER A 416 -24.06 11.03 -19.40
N LYS A 417 -25.27 11.59 -19.45
CA LYS A 417 -26.49 11.24 -18.68
C LYS A 417 -26.98 9.78 -18.87
N LYS A 418 -26.14 8.85 -19.33
CA LYS A 418 -26.49 7.43 -19.56
C LYS A 418 -25.75 6.44 -18.64
N LYS A 419 -24.99 6.90 -17.63
CA LYS A 419 -24.22 6.02 -16.72
C LYS A 419 -24.45 6.25 -15.22
N GLU A 420 -25.65 6.64 -14.82
CA GLU A 420 -26.09 6.55 -13.41
C GLU A 420 -26.01 5.09 -12.85
N SER A 421 -25.85 4.09 -13.72
CA SER A 421 -25.66 2.68 -13.37
C SER A 421 -24.22 2.25 -13.03
N SER A 422 -23.21 3.11 -13.22
CA SER A 422 -21.79 2.68 -13.17
C SER A 422 -21.19 2.57 -11.76
N TRP A 423 -21.54 3.47 -10.82
CA TRP A 423 -21.15 3.34 -9.41
C TRP A 423 -22.00 2.31 -8.66
N ARG A 424 -23.23 2.10 -9.17
CA ARG A 424 -24.17 1.09 -8.72
C ARG A 424 -23.67 -0.31 -9.02
N THR A 425 -22.96 -0.50 -10.13
CA THR A 425 -22.47 -1.82 -10.52
C THR A 425 -21.02 -2.06 -10.15
N TRP A 426 -20.80 -3.01 -9.26
CA TRP A 426 -19.48 -3.53 -8.93
C TRP A 426 -19.23 -4.82 -9.74
N GLN A 427 -18.22 -4.79 -10.60
CA GLN A 427 -17.79 -5.92 -11.43
C GLN A 427 -16.44 -6.41 -10.93
N ASN A 428 -16.35 -7.71 -10.70
CA ASN A 428 -15.09 -8.36 -10.37
C ASN A 428 -14.93 -9.61 -11.22
N ASP A 429 -13.81 -9.61 -11.93
CA ASP A 429 -13.50 -10.63 -12.93
C ASP A 429 -12.89 -11.90 -12.31
N ILE A 430 -12.80 -11.98 -10.97
CA ILE A 430 -12.47 -13.20 -10.20
C ILE A 430 -13.68 -14.14 -10.15
N VAL A 431 -14.89 -13.57 -10.01
CA VAL A 431 -16.16 -14.33 -9.91
C VAL A 431 -16.98 -14.24 -11.20
N GLY A 432 -16.57 -13.39 -12.16
CA GLY A 432 -17.18 -13.27 -13.48
C GLY A 432 -18.61 -12.72 -13.47
N LYS A 433 -19.03 -12.06 -12.37
CA LYS A 433 -20.38 -11.52 -12.20
C LYS A 433 -20.33 -10.03 -11.84
N ARG A 434 -21.22 -9.27 -12.50
CA ARG A 434 -21.45 -7.84 -12.26
C ARG A 434 -22.69 -7.72 -11.40
N TRP A 435 -22.59 -6.98 -10.30
CA TRP A 435 -23.69 -6.82 -9.35
C TRP A 435 -24.01 -5.37 -9.10
N ASN A 436 -25.28 -5.07 -8.87
CA ASN A 436 -25.70 -3.74 -8.45
C ASN A 436 -25.81 -3.71 -6.92
N ILE A 437 -25.03 -2.87 -6.25
CA ILE A 437 -25.01 -2.75 -4.77
C ILE A 437 -26.38 -2.27 -4.25
N ALA A 438 -27.18 -1.58 -5.08
CA ALA A 438 -28.51 -1.07 -4.71
C ALA A 438 -29.66 -2.05 -4.96
N ASP A 439 -29.44 -3.21 -5.60
CA ASP A 439 -30.50 -4.17 -5.93
C ASP A 439 -30.67 -5.26 -4.85
N VAL A 440 -30.17 -5.03 -3.63
CA VAL A 440 -30.43 -5.92 -2.49
C VAL A 440 -31.74 -5.48 -1.85
N ASP A 441 -32.82 -6.21 -2.12
CA ASP A 441 -34.14 -5.97 -1.51
C ASP A 441 -34.02 -5.85 0.03
N GLU A 442 -34.59 -4.78 0.58
CA GLU A 442 -34.63 -4.49 2.03
C GLU A 442 -35.41 -5.55 2.84
N GLU A 443 -36.12 -6.47 2.18
CA GLU A 443 -37.05 -7.42 2.81
C GLU A 443 -36.54 -8.87 2.93
N ALA A 444 -35.31 -9.20 2.53
CA ALA A 444 -34.78 -10.54 2.78
C ALA A 444 -34.36 -10.68 4.27
N PRO A 445 -35.01 -11.54 5.07
CA PRO A 445 -34.81 -11.56 6.52
C PRO A 445 -33.39 -11.96 6.89
N LEU A 446 -32.84 -11.18 7.81
CA LEU A 446 -31.67 -11.49 8.62
C LEU A 446 -31.93 -12.76 9.45
N LEU A 447 -30.93 -13.65 9.49
CA LEU A 447 -30.86 -14.86 10.32
C LEU A 447 -31.80 -15.99 9.91
N ASN A 448 -31.22 -17.06 9.36
CA ASN A 448 -31.61 -18.41 9.75
C ASN A 448 -30.36 -19.26 9.98
N GLY A 449 -29.71 -18.99 11.11
CA GLY A 449 -29.13 -20.05 11.90
C GLY A 449 -30.27 -20.86 12.49
N GLY A 450 -30.64 -21.94 11.81
CA GLY A 450 -31.62 -22.92 12.28
C GLY A 450 -31.08 -24.30 11.98
N GLY A 451 -30.33 -24.86 12.93
CA GLY A 451 -30.11 -26.31 12.95
C GLY A 451 -31.44 -27.01 13.21
N HIS A 452 -31.68 -28.12 12.52
CA HIS A 452 -32.23 -29.35 13.09
C HIS A 452 -32.23 -30.47 12.03
N HIS A 453 -31.58 -31.58 12.43
CA HIS A 453 -31.61 -32.96 11.92
C HIS A 453 -30.92 -33.31 10.59
#